data_AF-A2ESL7-F1
#
_entry.id   AF-A2ESL7-F1
#
_cell.length_a   1.000
_cell.length_b   1.000
_cell.length_c   1.000
_cell.angle_alpha   90.00
_cell.angle_beta   90.00
_cell.angle_gamma   90.00
#
_symmetry.space_group_name_H-M   'P 1'
#
loop_
_entity.id
_entity.type
_entity.pdbx_description
1 polymer ?
#
loop_
_entity_poly.entity_id
_entity_poly.type
_entity_poly.pdbx_seq_one_letter_code
_entity_poly.pdbx_strand_id
1 'polypeptide(L)'
;MIDPEFQELYYWDFEDQGDKVKVSFNCDITIKRDSFKLNFDPEKNTLSLTFMDKIPIILGTLFGKAKSVNNIPSLNQYILEIEKEENIKWPILIIKPVPETNEIDPHSAFELVYLVTSDQNYQNEELKLGELLKFSAGAGYLPAIQGAIQTFIHEPGKRDVAIEYMQVAADVYQNPTSIFELGIYLFESDTDREKAVVYLHRAYDIGQTIAAIYLGLAYSPLSEYSFQNKDATMAFKYFSEVLDAGSPVVYHEIAKLYASGQGVPQDKEKADQYQKNAKELDPAISDLPEFETKSEDKNDDSSPSLIDVGIAAAATVTGAAALFYLAYKFIKK
;
A
#
# COMPACT_ATOMS: atom_id res chain seq x y z
N MET A 1 1.60 0.33 18.80
CA MET A 1 1.20 0.89 17.50
C MET A 1 -0.02 1.77 17.68
N ILE A 2 -0.23 2.71 16.78
CA ILE A 2 -1.43 3.53 16.69
C ILE A 2 -2.58 2.60 16.33
N ASP A 3 -3.66 2.70 17.09
CA ASP A 3 -4.90 1.99 16.85
C ASP A 3 -5.49 2.40 15.48
N PRO A 4 -5.89 1.45 14.62
CA PRO A 4 -6.54 1.77 13.35
C PRO A 4 -7.67 2.79 13.45
N GLU A 5 -8.47 2.75 14.53
CA GLU A 5 -9.60 3.67 14.72
C GLU A 5 -9.18 5.14 14.93
N PHE A 6 -7.91 5.37 15.31
CA PHE A 6 -7.37 6.71 15.59
C PHE A 6 -6.31 7.18 14.59
N GLN A 7 -6.11 6.47 13.47
CA GLN A 7 -5.14 6.87 12.43
C GLN A 7 -5.35 8.32 11.96
N GLU A 8 -6.60 8.72 11.75
CA GLU A 8 -6.96 10.08 11.28
C GLU A 8 -6.46 11.20 12.21
N LEU A 9 -6.22 10.91 13.50
CA LEU A 9 -5.68 11.92 14.42
C LEU A 9 -4.23 12.28 14.09
N TYR A 10 -3.47 11.34 13.54
CA TYR A 10 -2.05 11.52 13.17
C TYR A 10 -1.89 12.10 11.76
N TYR A 11 -3.00 12.33 11.06
CA TYR A 11 -3.06 12.92 9.74
C TYR A 11 -3.42 14.40 9.84
N TRP A 12 -2.42 15.18 10.25
CA TRP A 12 -2.56 16.63 10.38
C TRP A 12 -1.94 17.37 9.19
N ASP A 13 -2.61 18.45 8.81
CA ASP A 13 -2.15 19.44 7.85
C ASP A 13 -1.45 20.58 8.58
N PHE A 14 -0.43 21.15 7.94
CA PHE A 14 0.32 22.29 8.44
C PHE A 14 0.24 23.45 7.43
N GLU A 15 -0.15 24.63 7.91
CA GLU A 15 -0.22 25.84 7.11
C GLU A 15 0.41 27.02 7.83
N ASP A 16 1.39 27.66 7.18
CA ASP A 16 1.97 28.92 7.63
C ASP A 16 1.19 30.10 7.06
N GLN A 17 0.64 30.93 7.96
CA GLN A 17 -0.20 32.10 7.69
C GLN A 17 0.47 33.42 8.10
N GLY A 18 1.81 33.51 8.04
CA GLY A 18 2.58 34.74 8.32
C GLY A 18 3.00 34.86 9.78
N ASP A 19 2.26 35.61 10.60
CA ASP A 19 2.55 35.71 12.05
C ASP A 19 2.07 34.49 12.83
N LYS A 20 1.31 33.60 12.19
CA LYS A 20 0.73 32.39 12.78
C LYS A 20 1.00 31.16 11.92
N VAL A 21 0.92 30.01 12.56
CA VAL A 21 0.88 28.68 11.94
C VAL A 21 -0.37 27.95 12.43
N LYS A 22 -1.02 27.23 11.54
CA LYS A 22 -2.17 26.38 11.85
C LYS A 22 -1.83 24.92 11.60
N VAL A 23 -2.24 24.08 12.53
CA VAL A 23 -2.15 22.63 12.42
C VAL A 23 -3.54 22.07 12.62
N SER A 24 -4.04 21.25 11.70
CA SER A 24 -5.40 20.72 11.79
C SER A 24 -5.48 19.26 11.37
N PHE A 25 -6.25 18.47 12.10
CA PHE A 25 -6.57 17.09 11.73
C PHE A 25 -8.06 16.81 11.93
N ASN A 26 -8.54 15.79 11.22
CA ASN A 26 -9.88 15.26 11.38
C ASN A 26 -10.05 14.70 12.79
N CYS A 27 -11.11 15.11 13.48
CA CYS A 27 -11.43 14.61 14.80
C CYS A 27 -12.93 14.37 14.89
N ASP A 28 -13.30 13.09 14.97
CA ASP A 28 -14.70 12.67 15.04
C ASP A 28 -15.40 13.33 16.24
N ILE A 29 -16.67 13.72 16.06
CA ILE A 29 -17.48 14.39 17.09
C ILE A 29 -17.70 13.51 18.34
N THR A 30 -17.55 12.20 18.21
CA THR A 30 -17.62 11.24 19.33
C THR A 30 -16.39 11.30 20.24
N ILE A 31 -15.26 11.84 19.76
CA ILE A 31 -14.05 11.98 20.55
C ILE A 31 -14.19 13.19 21.48
N LYS A 32 -14.13 12.93 22.79
CA LYS A 32 -14.22 14.00 23.78
C LYS A 32 -12.95 14.88 23.75
N ARG A 33 -13.15 16.20 23.81
CA ARG A 33 -12.07 17.19 23.69
C ARG A 33 -11.15 17.23 24.92
N ASP A 34 -11.66 16.88 26.10
CA ASP A 34 -10.90 16.77 27.34
C ASP A 34 -9.95 15.56 27.37
N SER A 35 -10.10 14.62 26.42
CA SER A 35 -9.15 13.52 26.21
C SER A 35 -7.82 13.97 25.61
N PHE A 36 -7.73 15.19 25.10
CA PHE A 36 -6.49 15.76 24.57
C PHE A 36 -5.73 16.52 25.66
N LYS A 37 -4.41 16.30 25.72
CA LYS A 37 -3.51 17.06 26.59
C LYS A 37 -2.50 17.80 25.73
N LEU A 38 -2.60 19.12 25.73
CA LEU A 38 -1.70 20.03 25.05
C LEU A 38 -0.70 20.60 26.06
N ASN A 39 0.58 20.35 25.86
CA ASN A 39 1.66 20.94 26.62
C ASN A 39 2.52 21.78 25.67
N PHE A 40 2.76 23.02 26.07
CA PHE A 40 3.68 23.93 25.40
C PHE A 40 4.71 24.34 26.44
N ASP A 41 5.98 24.15 26.10
CA ASP A 41 7.04 24.27 27.07
C ASP A 41 7.36 25.74 27.45
N PRO A 42 7.97 25.99 28.60
CA PRO A 42 8.31 27.35 29.03
C PRO A 42 9.35 28.05 28.15
N GLU A 43 10.24 27.31 27.47
CA GLU A 43 11.24 27.85 26.55
C GLU A 43 10.67 28.16 25.16
N LYS A 44 9.40 27.81 24.94
CA LYS A 44 8.56 28.16 23.80
C LYS A 44 9.03 27.55 22.48
N ASN A 45 9.68 26.41 22.53
CA ASN A 45 10.34 25.77 21.39
C ASN A 45 9.91 24.31 21.20
N THR A 46 9.17 23.71 22.13
CA THR A 46 8.66 22.34 22.02
C THR A 46 7.16 22.28 22.27
N LEU A 47 6.51 21.37 21.56
CA LEU A 47 5.07 21.19 21.58
C LEU A 47 4.77 19.71 21.79
N SER A 48 3.80 19.40 22.65
CA SER A 48 3.26 18.06 22.82
C SER A 48 1.75 18.10 22.80
N LEU A 49 1.13 17.30 21.94
CA LEU A 49 -0.29 17.02 21.92
C LEU A 49 -0.48 15.51 22.00
N THR A 50 -1.11 15.04 23.08
CA THR A 50 -1.39 13.62 23.31
C THR A 50 -2.89 13.36 23.44
N PHE A 51 -3.28 12.12 23.22
CA PHE A 51 -4.67 11.66 23.32
C PHE A 51 -4.73 10.37 24.16
N MET A 52 -5.44 10.40 25.29
CA MET A 52 -5.63 9.24 26.19
C MET A 52 -4.34 8.45 26.52
N ASP A 53 -3.23 9.15 26.79
CA ASP A 53 -1.90 8.59 27.08
C ASP A 53 -1.37 7.63 25.97
N LYS A 54 -1.88 7.76 24.75
CA LYS A 54 -1.39 7.07 23.55
C LYS A 54 -0.14 7.76 22.99
N ILE A 55 0.41 7.18 21.92
CA ILE A 55 1.49 7.77 21.11
C ILE A 55 1.12 9.24 20.80
N PRO A 56 2.03 10.20 21.04
CA PRO A 56 1.74 11.62 20.80
C PRO A 56 1.32 11.88 19.35
N ILE A 57 0.31 12.74 19.17
CA ILE A 57 -0.19 13.17 17.85
C ILE A 57 0.78 14.19 17.25
N ILE A 58 1.26 15.12 18.09
CA ILE A 58 2.31 16.09 17.78
C ILE A 58 3.30 16.07 18.94
N LEU A 59 4.58 15.91 18.65
CA LEU A 59 5.66 15.98 19.63
C LEU A 59 6.97 16.31 18.93
N GLY A 60 7.64 17.36 19.40
CA GLY A 60 9.00 17.66 19.00
C GLY A 60 9.38 19.13 19.18
N THR A 61 10.53 19.49 18.62
CA THR A 61 11.03 20.87 18.58
C THR A 61 10.42 21.61 17.40
N LEU A 62 9.73 22.71 17.67
CA LEU A 62 9.16 23.62 16.68
C LEU A 62 10.25 24.24 15.80
N PHE A 63 9.92 24.59 14.55
CA PHE A 63 10.83 25.25 13.63
C PHE A 63 11.40 26.57 14.17
N GLY A 64 10.58 27.32 14.91
CA GLY A 64 11.00 28.53 15.62
C GLY A 64 10.24 28.69 16.94
N LYS A 65 10.52 29.78 17.65
CA LYS A 65 9.83 30.06 18.91
C LYS A 65 8.40 30.54 18.69
N ALA A 66 7.50 30.13 19.58
CA ALA A 66 6.11 30.55 19.59
C ALA A 66 5.76 31.41 20.81
N LYS A 67 4.92 32.42 20.63
CA LYS A 67 4.39 33.22 21.75
C LYS A 67 3.30 32.47 22.50
N SER A 68 2.43 31.79 21.77
CA SER A 68 1.28 31.06 22.32
C SER A 68 0.85 29.91 21.41
N VAL A 69 0.20 28.92 22.00
CA VAL A 69 -0.43 27.80 21.29
C VAL A 69 -1.84 27.64 21.82
N ASN A 70 -2.83 27.74 20.94
CA ASN A 70 -4.24 27.71 21.32
C ASN A 70 -4.99 26.67 20.49
N ASN A 71 -5.90 25.94 21.11
CA ASN A 71 -6.87 25.11 20.39
C ASN A 71 -8.05 25.98 19.97
N ILE A 72 -8.34 26.01 18.68
CA ILE A 72 -9.48 26.73 18.10
C ILE A 72 -10.70 25.80 18.07
N PRO A 73 -11.84 26.19 18.66
CA PRO A 73 -13.04 25.38 18.63
C PRO A 73 -13.48 25.04 17.20
N SER A 74 -13.66 23.75 16.94
CA SER A 74 -14.21 23.23 15.68
C SER A 74 -15.03 21.97 15.95
N LEU A 75 -16.01 21.70 15.08
CA LEU A 75 -16.96 20.60 15.29
C LEU A 75 -16.34 19.23 14.93
N ASN A 76 -15.69 19.15 13.77
CA ASN A 76 -15.19 17.91 13.16
C ASN A 76 -13.65 17.91 12.96
N GLN A 77 -12.97 18.94 13.45
CA GLN A 77 -11.52 19.04 13.40
C GLN A 77 -10.96 19.40 14.77
N TYR A 78 -9.70 19.05 15.00
CA TYR A 78 -8.90 19.65 16.06
C TYR A 78 -7.94 20.63 15.40
N ILE A 79 -7.95 21.90 15.83
CA ILE A 79 -7.17 22.96 15.18
C ILE A 79 -6.28 23.61 16.23
N LEU A 80 -4.98 23.52 16.05
CA LEU A 80 -4.01 24.31 16.80
C LEU A 80 -3.66 25.57 16.01
N GLU A 81 -3.73 26.71 16.66
CA GLU A 81 -3.17 27.98 16.19
C GLU A 81 -1.96 28.33 17.06
N ILE A 82 -0.81 28.47 16.42
CA ILE A 82 0.46 28.79 17.04
C ILE A 82 0.85 30.21 16.59
N GLU A 83 0.97 31.14 17.52
CA GLU A 83 1.45 32.50 17.24
C GLU A 83 2.98 32.51 17.30
N LYS A 84 3.66 32.98 16.26
CA LYS A 84 5.12 32.97 16.17
C LYS A 84 5.73 34.16 16.92
N GLU A 85 6.93 33.99 17.47
CA GLU A 85 7.70 35.13 17.99
C GLU A 85 8.20 36.02 16.85
N GLU A 86 8.63 35.41 15.75
CA GLU A 86 9.12 36.09 14.56
C GLU A 86 8.27 35.75 13.33
N ASN A 87 7.99 36.76 12.50
CA ASN A 87 7.27 36.57 11.24
C ASN A 87 8.24 36.07 10.15
N ILE A 88 8.67 34.82 10.32
CA ILE A 88 9.47 34.07 9.35
C ILE A 88 8.67 32.89 8.81
N LYS A 89 8.99 32.46 7.58
CA LYS A 89 8.37 31.29 6.99
C LYS A 89 8.86 30.03 7.69
N TRP A 90 7.92 29.23 8.18
CA TRP A 90 8.12 27.88 8.68
C TRP A 90 7.78 26.90 7.54
N PRO A 91 8.77 26.16 7.01
CA PRO A 91 8.54 25.15 5.97
C PRO A 91 7.91 23.87 6.52
N ILE A 92 8.16 23.56 7.80
CA ILE A 92 7.64 22.41 8.54
C ILE A 92 7.32 22.83 9.98
N LEU A 93 6.51 22.02 10.68
CA LEU A 93 6.18 22.28 12.09
C LEU A 93 7.33 21.88 13.02
N ILE A 94 7.77 20.62 12.93
CA ILE A 94 8.74 20.00 13.84
C ILE A 94 10.04 19.74 13.09
N ILE A 95 11.16 20.22 13.64
CA ILE A 95 12.48 20.14 12.98
C ILE A 95 13.37 19.02 13.54
N LYS A 96 13.12 18.56 14.77
CA LYS A 96 13.87 17.49 15.44
C LYS A 96 13.16 16.99 16.69
N PRO A 97 13.58 15.85 17.26
CA PRO A 97 13.10 15.39 18.57
C PRO A 97 13.27 16.44 19.67
N VAL A 98 12.51 16.29 20.75
CA VAL A 98 12.69 17.08 21.98
C VAL A 98 14.11 16.83 22.53
N PRO A 99 14.93 17.85 22.79
CA PRO A 99 16.35 17.65 23.14
C PRO A 99 16.57 16.83 24.42
N GLU A 100 15.69 16.97 25.42
CA GLU A 100 15.84 16.37 26.74
C GLU A 100 15.45 14.89 26.75
N THR A 101 14.40 14.53 26.01
CA THR A 101 13.83 13.18 25.99
C THR A 101 14.22 12.38 24.74
N ASN A 102 14.68 13.07 23.70
CA ASN A 102 14.91 12.52 22.36
C ASN A 102 13.65 11.86 21.76
N GLU A 103 12.47 12.38 22.10
CA GLU A 103 11.18 11.89 21.60
C GLU A 103 10.61 12.79 20.50
N ILE A 104 9.85 12.18 19.59
CA ILE A 104 9.18 12.84 18.46
C ILE A 104 7.88 12.08 18.13
N ASP A 105 6.88 12.73 17.55
CA ASP A 105 5.69 12.03 17.07
C ASP A 105 5.97 11.30 15.74
N PRO A 106 5.20 10.25 15.41
CA PRO A 106 5.49 9.45 14.24
C PRO A 106 5.20 10.18 12.92
N HIS A 107 4.29 11.16 12.87
CA HIS A 107 4.08 11.95 11.66
C HIS A 107 5.34 12.77 11.36
N SER A 108 5.79 13.59 12.31
CA SER A 108 6.97 14.44 12.13
C SER A 108 8.24 13.62 11.92
N ALA A 109 8.40 12.47 12.58
CA ALA A 109 9.50 11.56 12.30
C ALA A 109 9.54 11.13 10.83
N PHE A 110 8.38 10.80 10.23
CA PHE A 110 8.29 10.44 8.82
C PHE A 110 8.46 11.65 7.89
N GLU A 111 7.88 12.80 8.23
CA GLU A 111 8.01 14.04 7.45
C GLU A 111 9.49 14.46 7.32
N LEU A 112 10.27 14.35 8.40
CA LEU A 112 11.71 14.63 8.37
C LEU A 112 12.48 13.67 7.46
N VAL A 113 12.16 12.36 7.51
CA VAL A 113 12.76 11.37 6.60
C VAL A 113 12.45 11.74 5.15
N TYR A 114 11.19 12.06 4.85
CA TYR A 114 10.77 12.46 3.51
C TYR A 114 11.47 13.75 3.05
N LEU A 115 11.53 14.77 3.90
CA LEU A 115 12.14 16.06 3.55
C LEU A 115 13.63 15.91 3.22
N VAL A 116 14.41 15.24 4.08
CA VAL A 116 15.86 15.06 3.87
C VAL A 116 16.14 14.20 2.63
N THR A 117 15.28 13.22 2.33
CA THR A 117 15.47 12.35 1.16
C THR A 117 14.98 12.96 -0.16
N SER A 118 14.08 13.94 -0.11
CA SER A 118 13.48 14.57 -1.31
C SER A 118 14.06 15.94 -1.67
N ASP A 119 14.59 16.71 -0.71
CA ASP A 119 15.22 18.01 -0.96
C ASP A 119 16.73 17.95 -0.69
N GLN A 120 17.54 17.98 -1.75
CA GLN A 120 18.99 17.94 -1.65
C GLN A 120 19.59 19.16 -0.93
N ASN A 121 18.84 20.26 -0.80
CA ASN A 121 19.30 21.47 -0.10
C ASN A 121 19.02 21.39 1.41
N TYR A 122 18.12 20.50 1.84
CA TYR A 122 17.81 20.31 3.25
C TYR A 122 18.74 19.25 3.84
N GLN A 123 19.74 19.68 4.59
CA GLN A 123 20.67 18.79 5.30
C GLN A 123 20.55 18.96 6.80
N ASN A 124 20.40 17.83 7.49
CA ASN A 124 20.48 17.76 8.94
C ASN A 124 21.18 16.47 9.35
N GLU A 125 22.50 16.55 9.52
CA GLU A 125 23.37 15.41 9.84
C GLU A 125 23.13 14.85 11.26
N GLU A 126 22.45 15.60 12.13
CA GLU A 126 22.09 15.14 13.48
C GLU A 126 20.96 14.10 13.43
N LEU A 127 20.15 14.09 12.37
CA LEU A 127 19.00 13.20 12.24
C LEU A 127 19.42 11.79 11.83
N LYS A 128 19.05 10.82 12.67
CA LYS A 128 19.20 9.40 12.36
C LYS A 128 17.99 8.90 11.57
N LEU A 129 17.96 9.18 10.27
CA LEU A 129 16.80 8.92 9.39
C LEU A 129 16.29 7.47 9.45
N GLY A 130 17.20 6.49 9.49
CA GLY A 130 16.83 5.08 9.61
C GLY A 130 16.17 4.72 10.95
N GLU A 131 16.53 5.41 12.05
CA GLU A 131 15.88 5.23 13.35
C GLU A 131 14.50 5.92 13.35
N LEU A 132 14.38 7.11 12.75
CA LEU A 132 13.11 7.83 12.61
C LEU A 132 12.08 7.05 11.78
N LEU A 133 12.49 6.50 10.63
CA LEU A 133 11.59 5.69 9.80
C LEU A 133 11.12 4.44 10.53
N LYS A 134 12.04 3.71 11.19
CA LYS A 134 11.69 2.52 11.98
C LYS A 134 10.78 2.86 13.15
N PHE A 135 11.03 3.96 13.85
CA PHE A 135 10.18 4.44 14.93
C PHE A 135 8.78 4.75 14.40
N SER A 136 8.66 5.54 13.34
CA SER A 136 7.36 5.94 12.79
C SER A 136 6.56 4.73 12.26
N ALA A 137 7.22 3.82 11.53
CA ALA A 137 6.60 2.58 11.05
C ALA A 137 6.20 1.65 12.22
N GLY A 138 7.08 1.45 13.20
CA GLY A 138 6.81 0.65 14.40
C GLY A 138 5.79 1.28 15.36
N ALA A 139 5.63 2.61 15.29
CA ALA A 139 4.55 3.32 15.94
C ALA A 139 3.21 3.08 15.24
N GLY A 140 3.17 2.50 14.04
CA GLY A 140 1.92 2.21 13.34
C GLY A 140 1.43 3.36 12.46
N TYR A 141 2.30 4.30 12.11
CA TYR A 141 1.93 5.37 11.18
C TYR A 141 1.96 4.85 9.75
N LEU A 142 0.78 4.68 9.14
CA LEU A 142 0.64 3.95 7.88
C LEU A 142 1.52 4.50 6.73
N PRO A 143 1.68 5.82 6.54
CA PRO A 143 2.60 6.35 5.52
C PRO A 143 4.05 5.91 5.75
N ALA A 144 4.51 5.82 7.00
CA ALA A 144 5.85 5.33 7.31
C ALA A 144 5.99 3.82 7.12
N ILE A 145 4.95 3.04 7.43
CA ILE A 145 4.92 1.61 7.10
C ILE A 145 5.08 1.43 5.59
N GLN A 146 4.32 2.17 4.78
CA GLN A 146 4.42 2.12 3.32
C GLN A 146 5.80 2.54 2.80
N GLY A 147 6.36 3.63 3.34
CA GLY A 147 7.72 4.06 3.00
C GLY A 147 8.78 3.02 3.37
N ALA A 148 8.62 2.34 4.52
CA ALA A 148 9.50 1.26 4.95
C ALA A 148 9.40 0.03 4.03
N ILE A 149 8.19 -0.37 3.61
CA ILE A 149 7.98 -1.47 2.65
C ILE A 149 8.74 -1.16 1.35
N GLN A 150 8.51 0.01 0.76
CA GLN A 150 9.15 0.41 -0.50
C GLN A 150 10.67 0.49 -0.40
N THR A 151 11.18 0.92 0.76
CA THR A 151 12.63 0.99 1.00
C THR A 151 13.22 -0.41 1.11
N PHE A 152 12.64 -1.27 1.95
CA PHE A 152 13.22 -2.56 2.32
C PHE A 152 12.99 -3.67 1.30
N ILE A 153 11.95 -3.58 0.46
CA ILE A 153 11.65 -4.62 -0.53
C ILE A 153 12.76 -4.74 -1.59
N HIS A 154 13.46 -3.65 -1.88
CA HIS A 154 14.56 -3.60 -2.84
C HIS A 154 15.95 -3.68 -2.17
N GLU A 155 16.04 -3.60 -0.84
CA GLU A 155 17.30 -3.64 -0.12
C GLU A 155 17.77 -5.10 0.08
N PRO A 156 18.98 -5.47 -0.38
CA PRO A 156 19.51 -6.82 -0.21
C PRO A 156 19.49 -7.27 1.26
N GLY A 157 18.85 -8.40 1.53
CA GLY A 157 18.75 -8.97 2.89
C GLY A 157 17.70 -8.31 3.79
N LYS A 158 16.83 -7.44 3.26
CA LYS A 158 15.72 -6.80 4.02
C LYS A 158 14.32 -7.17 3.54
N ARG A 159 14.20 -8.04 2.54
CA ARG A 159 12.91 -8.43 1.97
C ARG A 159 11.93 -8.96 3.03
N ASP A 160 12.39 -9.78 3.95
CA ASP A 160 11.55 -10.33 5.03
C ASP A 160 10.99 -9.24 5.94
N VAL A 161 11.79 -8.22 6.25
CA VAL A 161 11.34 -7.05 7.03
C VAL A 161 10.27 -6.28 6.27
N ALA A 162 10.41 -6.12 4.95
CA ALA A 162 9.38 -5.48 4.12
C ALA A 162 8.07 -6.29 4.16
N ILE A 163 8.15 -7.62 4.10
CA ILE A 163 6.99 -8.51 4.16
C ILE A 163 6.32 -8.45 5.54
N GLU A 164 7.08 -8.35 6.64
CA GLU A 164 6.52 -8.14 7.98
C GLU A 164 5.72 -6.82 8.07
N TYR A 165 6.27 -5.72 7.53
CA TYR A 165 5.53 -4.45 7.47
C TYR A 165 4.30 -4.54 6.56
N MET A 166 4.40 -5.24 5.44
CA MET A 166 3.28 -5.48 4.53
C MET A 166 2.17 -6.28 5.20
N GLN A 167 2.52 -7.28 6.00
CA GLN A 167 1.59 -8.08 6.80
C GLN A 167 0.87 -7.21 7.85
N VAL A 168 1.59 -6.33 8.54
CA VAL A 168 0.99 -5.37 9.48
C VAL A 168 0.04 -4.40 8.76
N ALA A 169 0.46 -3.82 7.64
CA ALA A 169 -0.39 -2.94 6.85
C ALA A 169 -1.65 -3.64 6.33
N ALA A 170 -1.53 -4.91 5.92
CA ALA A 170 -2.64 -5.71 5.44
C ALA A 170 -3.61 -6.11 6.56
N ASP A 171 -3.14 -6.64 7.68
CA ASP A 171 -4.00 -7.28 8.70
C ASP A 171 -4.47 -6.34 9.80
N VAL A 172 -3.64 -5.36 10.16
CA VAL A 172 -3.97 -4.40 11.22
C VAL A 172 -4.68 -3.20 10.62
N TYR A 173 -4.14 -2.67 9.52
CA TYR A 173 -4.61 -1.42 8.93
C TYR A 173 -5.52 -1.60 7.72
N GLN A 174 -5.79 -2.85 7.32
CA GLN A 174 -6.64 -3.18 6.17
C GLN A 174 -6.24 -2.42 4.89
N ASN A 175 -4.95 -2.14 4.71
CA ASN A 175 -4.46 -1.35 3.59
C ASN A 175 -4.66 -2.11 2.26
N PRO A 176 -5.47 -1.59 1.31
CA PRO A 176 -5.82 -2.32 0.09
C PRO A 176 -4.62 -2.75 -0.75
N THR A 177 -3.63 -1.86 -0.88
CA THR A 177 -2.40 -2.14 -1.63
C THR A 177 -1.60 -3.26 -0.97
N SER A 178 -1.39 -3.19 0.34
CA SER A 178 -0.63 -4.23 1.05
C SER A 178 -1.33 -5.59 1.10
N ILE A 179 -2.67 -5.62 1.16
CA ILE A 179 -3.43 -6.88 1.04
C ILE A 179 -3.17 -7.52 -0.32
N PHE A 180 -3.23 -6.73 -1.39
CA PHE A 180 -2.99 -7.21 -2.75
C PHE A 180 -1.54 -7.65 -2.97
N GLU A 181 -0.57 -6.80 -2.62
CA GLU A 181 0.86 -7.08 -2.79
C GLU A 181 1.30 -8.31 -1.99
N LEU A 182 0.77 -8.50 -0.77
CA LEU A 182 1.04 -9.69 0.02
C LEU A 182 0.44 -10.94 -0.62
N GLY A 183 -0.76 -10.84 -1.18
CA GLY A 183 -1.39 -11.92 -1.93
C GLY A 183 -0.53 -12.35 -3.12
N ILE A 184 -0.04 -11.40 -3.91
CA ILE A 184 0.87 -11.68 -5.03
C ILE A 184 2.17 -12.31 -4.54
N TYR A 185 2.80 -11.73 -3.51
CA TYR A 185 4.06 -12.23 -2.99
C TYR A 185 3.96 -13.69 -2.55
N LEU A 186 2.91 -14.04 -1.81
CA LEU A 186 2.65 -15.42 -1.39
C LEU A 186 2.35 -16.34 -2.57
N PHE A 187 1.66 -15.83 -3.60
CA PHE A 187 1.32 -16.58 -4.80
C PHE A 187 2.57 -16.94 -5.62
N GLU A 188 3.45 -15.96 -5.86
CA GLU A 188 4.65 -16.10 -6.68
C GLU A 188 5.78 -16.86 -5.98
N SER A 189 5.88 -16.75 -4.66
CA SER A 189 6.93 -17.44 -3.89
C SER A 189 6.68 -18.93 -3.67
N ASP A 190 5.49 -19.44 -4.05
CA ASP A 190 5.05 -20.82 -3.79
C ASP A 190 5.21 -21.26 -2.33
N THR A 191 5.15 -20.30 -1.40
CA THR A 191 5.36 -20.57 0.03
C THR A 191 4.07 -21.02 0.72
N ASP A 192 2.92 -20.42 0.34
CA ASP A 192 1.59 -20.73 0.87
C ASP A 192 0.50 -20.20 -0.10
N ARG A 193 0.16 -21.00 -1.11
CA ARG A 193 -0.78 -20.59 -2.17
C ARG A 193 -2.23 -20.53 -1.67
N GLU A 194 -2.58 -21.34 -0.67
CA GLU A 194 -3.88 -21.26 0.01
C GLU A 194 -4.03 -19.90 0.71
N LYS A 195 -3.02 -19.46 1.46
CA LYS A 195 -3.00 -18.13 2.07
C LYS A 195 -3.00 -17.05 1.00
N ALA A 196 -2.24 -17.20 -0.09
CA ALA A 196 -2.24 -16.26 -1.20
C ALA A 196 -3.66 -16.01 -1.75
N VAL A 197 -4.41 -17.08 -2.03
CA VAL A 197 -5.79 -17.01 -2.52
C VAL A 197 -6.71 -16.28 -1.53
N VAL A 198 -6.53 -16.46 -0.22
CA VAL A 198 -7.29 -15.71 0.79
C VAL A 198 -7.02 -14.20 0.70
N TYR A 199 -5.76 -13.78 0.58
CA TYR A 199 -5.42 -12.36 0.41
C TYR A 199 -5.93 -11.80 -0.91
N LEU A 200 -5.84 -12.57 -2.00
CA LEU A 200 -6.28 -12.15 -3.32
C LEU A 200 -7.80 -12.00 -3.39
N HIS A 201 -8.58 -12.89 -2.77
CA HIS A 201 -10.04 -12.71 -2.62
C HIS A 201 -10.35 -11.46 -1.82
N ARG A 202 -9.67 -11.27 -0.69
CA ARG A 202 -9.87 -10.08 0.14
C ARG A 202 -9.52 -8.79 -0.61
N ALA A 203 -8.46 -8.79 -1.41
CA ALA A 203 -8.09 -7.67 -2.28
C ALA A 203 -9.16 -7.40 -3.34
N TYR A 204 -9.66 -8.45 -3.99
CA TYR A 204 -10.74 -8.36 -4.95
C TYR A 204 -12.02 -7.78 -4.32
N ASP A 205 -12.42 -8.25 -3.14
CA ASP A 205 -13.63 -7.81 -2.43
C ASP A 205 -13.60 -6.32 -2.03
N ILE A 206 -12.39 -5.76 -1.79
CA ILE A 206 -12.20 -4.33 -1.48
C ILE A 206 -11.90 -3.48 -2.72
N GLY A 207 -12.10 -4.03 -3.92
CA GLY A 207 -12.05 -3.29 -5.19
C GLY A 207 -10.70 -3.30 -5.91
N GLN A 208 -9.72 -4.11 -5.49
CA GLN A 208 -8.50 -4.35 -6.25
C GLN A 208 -8.79 -5.38 -7.36
N THR A 209 -9.52 -4.96 -8.41
CA THR A 209 -10.01 -5.87 -9.46
C THR A 209 -8.88 -6.64 -10.17
N ILE A 210 -7.66 -6.09 -10.21
CA ILE A 210 -6.48 -6.76 -10.77
C ILE A 210 -6.17 -8.10 -10.05
N ALA A 211 -6.58 -8.26 -8.78
CA ALA A 211 -6.48 -9.53 -8.07
C ALA A 211 -7.23 -10.68 -8.76
N ALA A 212 -8.24 -10.39 -9.58
CA ALA A 212 -8.94 -11.39 -10.38
C ALA A 212 -8.01 -12.12 -11.37
N ILE A 213 -6.93 -11.49 -11.86
CA ILE A 213 -5.95 -12.18 -12.71
C ILE A 213 -5.31 -13.33 -11.94
N TYR A 214 -4.85 -13.07 -10.72
CA TYR A 214 -4.19 -14.06 -9.87
C TYR A 214 -5.17 -15.12 -9.35
N LEU A 215 -6.41 -14.74 -9.03
CA LEU A 215 -7.47 -15.70 -8.71
C LEU A 215 -7.77 -16.60 -9.91
N GLY A 216 -7.87 -16.04 -11.11
CA GLY A 216 -8.05 -16.81 -12.35
C GLY A 216 -6.92 -17.81 -12.56
N LEU A 217 -5.67 -17.39 -12.37
CA LEU A 217 -4.49 -18.27 -12.43
C LEU A 217 -4.54 -19.37 -11.35
N ALA A 218 -4.91 -19.02 -10.12
CA ALA A 218 -5.06 -19.96 -9.02
C ALA A 218 -6.10 -21.04 -9.34
N TYR A 219 -7.28 -20.65 -9.83
CA TYR A 219 -8.36 -21.58 -10.16
C TYR A 219 -8.15 -22.33 -11.48
N SER A 220 -7.36 -21.80 -12.41
CA SER A 220 -7.18 -22.40 -13.73
C SER A 220 -6.44 -23.74 -13.65
N PRO A 221 -7.02 -24.85 -14.13
CA PRO A 221 -6.32 -26.13 -14.22
C PRO A 221 -5.21 -26.14 -15.30
N LEU A 222 -5.16 -25.11 -16.16
CA LEU A 222 -4.17 -24.94 -17.22
C LEU A 222 -3.05 -23.96 -16.85
N SER A 223 -3.08 -23.47 -15.62
CA SER A 223 -2.03 -22.63 -15.07
C SER A 223 -0.98 -23.48 -14.38
N GLU A 224 0.27 -23.04 -14.44
CA GLU A 224 1.40 -23.69 -13.78
C GLU A 224 1.34 -23.62 -12.24
N TYR A 225 0.55 -22.69 -11.69
CA TYR A 225 0.44 -22.54 -10.24
C TYR A 225 -0.38 -23.69 -9.65
N SER A 226 0.15 -24.38 -8.64
CA SER A 226 -0.59 -25.42 -7.92
C SER A 226 -1.65 -24.79 -7.00
N PHE A 227 -2.86 -25.34 -6.99
CA PHE A 227 -3.89 -24.98 -6.03
C PHE A 227 -4.87 -26.13 -5.97
N GLN A 228 -5.24 -26.57 -4.77
CA GLN A 228 -6.01 -27.81 -4.60
C GLN A 228 -7.44 -27.72 -5.12
N ASN A 229 -8.00 -26.51 -5.19
CA ASN A 229 -9.39 -26.28 -5.60
C ASN A 229 -9.48 -25.70 -7.01
N LYS A 230 -8.84 -26.35 -8.00
CA LYS A 230 -8.95 -25.95 -9.40
C LYS A 230 -10.41 -25.97 -9.87
N ASP A 231 -10.80 -24.94 -10.62
CA ASP A 231 -12.12 -24.80 -11.23
C ASP A 231 -11.99 -23.90 -12.48
N ALA A 232 -12.08 -24.52 -13.66
CA ALA A 232 -11.94 -23.80 -14.93
C ALA A 232 -13.07 -22.79 -15.18
N THR A 233 -14.28 -23.03 -14.66
CA THR A 233 -15.41 -22.10 -14.82
C THR A 233 -15.19 -20.86 -13.95
N MET A 234 -14.69 -21.02 -12.71
CA MET A 234 -14.29 -19.88 -11.89
C MET A 234 -13.12 -19.12 -12.51
N ALA A 235 -12.12 -19.83 -13.04
CA ALA A 235 -11.00 -19.19 -13.74
C ALA A 235 -11.48 -18.33 -14.91
N PHE A 236 -12.34 -18.88 -15.78
CA PHE A 236 -12.93 -18.15 -16.89
C PHE A 236 -13.69 -16.91 -16.43
N LYS A 237 -14.48 -17.03 -15.35
CA LYS A 237 -15.22 -15.91 -14.78
C LYS A 237 -14.28 -14.78 -14.34
N TYR A 238 -13.27 -15.09 -13.53
CA TYR A 238 -12.32 -14.10 -13.04
C TYR A 238 -11.56 -13.41 -14.18
N PHE A 239 -11.09 -14.17 -15.17
CA PHE A 239 -10.42 -13.58 -16.33
C PHE A 239 -11.35 -12.70 -17.17
N SER A 240 -12.61 -13.12 -17.35
CA SER A 240 -13.59 -12.37 -18.14
C SER A 240 -13.92 -11.00 -17.53
N GLU A 241 -13.90 -10.89 -16.20
CA GLU A 241 -14.16 -9.61 -15.51
C GLU A 241 -13.05 -8.57 -15.71
N VAL A 242 -11.83 -9.00 -16.02
CA VAL A 242 -10.67 -8.12 -16.26
C VAL A 242 -10.20 -8.16 -17.71
N LEU A 243 -11.02 -8.69 -18.63
CA LEU A 243 -10.69 -8.77 -20.04
C LEU A 243 -10.47 -7.38 -20.65
N ASP A 244 -11.32 -6.43 -20.27
CA ASP A 244 -11.24 -5.03 -20.71
C ASP A 244 -10.00 -4.30 -20.19
N ALA A 245 -9.33 -4.83 -19.15
CA ALA A 245 -8.06 -4.29 -18.67
C ALA A 245 -6.92 -4.50 -19.68
N GLY A 246 -7.13 -5.30 -20.73
CA GLY A 246 -6.20 -5.42 -21.86
C GLY A 246 -4.88 -6.09 -21.50
N SER A 247 -4.85 -6.97 -20.50
CA SER A 247 -3.64 -7.72 -20.14
C SER A 247 -3.40 -8.86 -21.14
N PRO A 248 -2.20 -8.95 -21.78
CA PRO A 248 -1.89 -10.04 -22.71
C PRO A 248 -1.98 -11.41 -22.03
N VAL A 249 -1.66 -11.49 -20.73
CA VAL A 249 -1.80 -12.72 -19.93
C VAL A 249 -3.25 -13.16 -19.85
N VAL A 250 -4.18 -12.24 -19.57
CA VAL A 250 -5.62 -12.56 -19.46
C VAL A 250 -6.16 -13.11 -20.79
N TYR A 251 -5.79 -12.49 -21.90
CA TYR A 251 -6.17 -12.98 -23.23
C TYR A 251 -5.60 -14.38 -23.52
N HIS A 252 -4.33 -14.61 -23.19
CA HIS A 252 -3.69 -15.92 -23.37
C HIS A 252 -4.34 -17.00 -22.51
N GLU A 253 -4.65 -16.72 -21.24
CA GLU A 253 -5.32 -17.67 -20.34
C GLU A 253 -6.74 -18.02 -20.82
N ILE A 254 -7.52 -17.04 -21.28
CA ILE A 254 -8.83 -17.30 -21.89
C ILE A 254 -8.70 -18.12 -23.17
N ALA A 255 -7.70 -17.84 -24.00
CA ALA A 255 -7.43 -18.60 -25.21
C ALA A 255 -7.14 -20.08 -24.89
N LYS A 256 -6.35 -20.36 -23.84
CA LYS A 256 -6.12 -21.74 -23.35
C LYS A 256 -7.42 -22.42 -22.90
N LEU A 257 -8.30 -21.71 -22.19
CA LEU A 257 -9.60 -22.27 -21.75
C LEU A 257 -10.50 -22.62 -22.94
N TYR A 258 -10.59 -21.77 -23.96
CA TYR A 258 -11.33 -22.08 -25.19
C TYR A 258 -10.69 -23.19 -26.03
N ALA A 259 -9.36 -23.24 -26.12
CA ALA A 259 -8.66 -24.26 -26.89
C ALA A 259 -8.80 -25.65 -26.27
N SER A 260 -8.77 -25.74 -24.93
CA SER A 260 -8.93 -26.98 -24.18
C SER A 260 -10.38 -27.43 -23.97
N GLY A 261 -11.34 -26.49 -24.00
CA GLY A 261 -12.73 -26.74 -23.63
C GLY A 261 -12.92 -26.99 -22.12
N GLN A 262 -12.00 -26.52 -21.27
CA GLN A 262 -12.16 -26.61 -19.82
C GLN A 262 -12.89 -25.39 -19.28
N GLY A 263 -14.01 -25.61 -18.57
CA GLY A 263 -14.82 -24.55 -17.96
C GLY A 263 -15.70 -23.77 -18.94
N VAL A 264 -15.41 -23.85 -20.24
CA VAL A 264 -16.18 -23.31 -21.36
C VAL A 264 -16.21 -24.31 -22.53
N PRO A 265 -17.21 -24.28 -23.42
CA PRO A 265 -17.21 -25.11 -24.63
C PRO A 265 -15.97 -24.84 -25.48
N GLN A 266 -15.37 -25.91 -26.02
CA GLN A 266 -14.21 -25.79 -26.91
C GLN A 266 -14.58 -24.97 -28.15
N ASP A 267 -13.78 -23.94 -28.45
CA ASP A 267 -14.02 -23.02 -29.57
C ASP A 267 -12.66 -22.55 -30.11
N LYS A 268 -12.20 -23.21 -31.17
CA LYS A 268 -10.88 -22.94 -31.75
C LYS A 268 -10.80 -21.55 -32.37
N GLU A 269 -11.88 -21.05 -32.97
CA GLU A 269 -11.91 -19.72 -33.58
C GLU A 269 -11.74 -18.63 -32.52
N LYS A 270 -12.45 -18.77 -31.39
CA LYS A 270 -12.25 -17.86 -30.25
C LYS A 270 -10.86 -17.99 -29.64
N ALA A 271 -10.34 -19.21 -29.48
CA ALA A 271 -9.00 -19.42 -28.97
C ALA A 271 -7.94 -18.70 -29.82
N ASP A 272 -7.99 -18.87 -31.14
CA ASP A 272 -7.06 -18.23 -32.08
C ASP A 272 -7.21 -16.69 -32.06
N GLN A 273 -8.45 -16.18 -31.96
CA GLN A 273 -8.70 -14.75 -31.87
C GLN A 273 -8.15 -14.14 -30.57
N TYR A 274 -8.37 -14.77 -29.42
CA TYR A 274 -7.84 -14.27 -28.14
C TYR A 274 -6.31 -14.39 -28.06
N GLN A 275 -5.74 -15.47 -28.60
CA GLN A 275 -4.29 -15.62 -28.72
C GLN A 275 -3.67 -14.53 -29.60
N LYS A 276 -4.34 -14.18 -30.70
CA LYS A 276 -3.93 -13.07 -31.56
C LYS A 276 -3.94 -11.75 -30.79
N ASN A 277 -5.01 -11.45 -30.05
CA ASN A 277 -5.08 -10.24 -29.21
C ASN A 277 -3.94 -10.19 -28.18
N ALA A 278 -3.61 -11.33 -27.55
CA ALA A 278 -2.49 -11.43 -26.61
C ALA A 278 -1.16 -11.08 -27.28
N LYS A 279 -0.89 -11.65 -28.46
CA LYS A 279 0.36 -11.41 -29.22
C LYS A 279 0.46 -10.03 -29.86
N GLU A 280 -0.66 -9.38 -30.16
CA GLU A 280 -0.68 -7.98 -30.60
C GLU A 280 -0.23 -7.03 -29.50
N LEU A 281 -0.54 -7.35 -28.24
CA LEU A 281 -0.13 -6.58 -27.06
C LEU A 281 1.28 -6.93 -26.59
N ASP A 282 1.62 -8.22 -26.62
CA ASP A 282 2.95 -8.72 -26.28
C ASP A 282 3.37 -9.85 -27.24
N PRO A 283 4.20 -9.54 -28.25
CA PRO A 283 4.70 -10.55 -29.20
C PRO A 283 5.51 -11.68 -28.58
N ALA A 284 5.96 -11.57 -27.33
CA ALA A 284 6.71 -12.60 -26.62
C ALA A 284 5.82 -13.70 -26.01
N ILE A 285 4.49 -13.52 -25.98
CA ILE A 285 3.55 -14.55 -25.52
C ILE A 285 3.72 -15.81 -26.35
N SER A 286 3.85 -16.96 -25.68
CA SER A 286 3.99 -18.27 -26.32
C SER A 286 2.78 -18.64 -27.16
N ASP A 287 2.98 -19.55 -28.12
CA ASP A 287 1.87 -20.19 -28.81
C ASP A 287 1.00 -21.01 -27.86
N LEU A 288 -0.27 -21.20 -28.24
CA LEU A 288 -1.15 -22.10 -27.49
C LEU A 288 -0.59 -23.53 -27.52
N PRO A 289 -0.62 -24.24 -26.39
CA PRO A 289 -0.28 -25.66 -26.39
C PRO A 289 -1.33 -26.46 -27.17
N GLU A 290 -0.93 -27.60 -27.71
CA GLU A 290 -1.86 -28.51 -28.38
C GLU A 290 -2.81 -29.14 -27.35
N PHE A 291 -4.11 -28.95 -27.55
CA PHE A 291 -5.14 -29.63 -26.79
C PHE A 291 -5.85 -30.63 -27.70
N GLU A 292 -6.07 -31.84 -27.19
CA GLU A 292 -6.83 -32.85 -27.92
C GLU A 292 -8.25 -32.34 -28.17
N THR A 293 -8.70 -32.41 -29.43
CA THR A 293 -10.11 -32.21 -29.75
C THR A 293 -10.88 -33.35 -29.12
N LYS A 294 -11.78 -33.06 -28.18
CA LYS A 294 -12.69 -34.08 -27.66
C LYS A 294 -13.65 -34.47 -28.80
N SER A 295 -13.26 -35.48 -29.59
CA SER A 295 -14.19 -36.24 -30.40
C SER A 295 -15.23 -36.82 -29.45
N GLU A 296 -16.52 -36.75 -29.82
CA GLU A 296 -17.58 -37.46 -29.11
C GLU A 296 -17.34 -38.98 -29.18
N ASP A 297 -16.45 -39.53 -28.34
CA ASP A 297 -16.47 -40.94 -27.98
C ASP A 297 -15.73 -41.25 -26.68
N LYS A 298 -16.17 -42.34 -26.06
CA LYS A 298 -16.11 -42.67 -24.62
C LYS A 298 -14.72 -42.98 -24.05
N ASN A 299 -14.58 -42.65 -22.75
CA ASN A 299 -13.66 -43.21 -21.75
C ASN A 299 -12.16 -43.15 -22.08
N ASP A 300 -11.43 -42.23 -21.47
CA ASP A 300 -10.23 -42.61 -20.71
C ASP A 300 -9.82 -41.56 -19.68
N ASP A 301 -9.31 -42.05 -18.57
CA ASP A 301 -8.81 -41.34 -17.39
C ASP A 301 -7.28 -41.25 -17.51
N SER A 302 -6.76 -40.12 -17.96
CA SER A 302 -5.32 -39.84 -17.83
C SER A 302 -5.02 -38.35 -17.85
N SER A 303 -4.42 -37.89 -16.76
CA SER A 303 -3.87 -36.53 -16.60
C SER A 303 -2.55 -36.39 -17.36
N PRO A 304 -2.34 -35.36 -18.20
CA PRO A 304 -1.03 -35.09 -18.80
C PRO A 304 -0.14 -34.25 -17.88
N SER A 305 1.16 -34.57 -17.92
CA SER A 305 2.26 -34.05 -17.12
C SER A 305 2.66 -32.60 -17.44
N LEU A 306 3.12 -31.91 -16.39
CA LEU A 306 3.67 -30.55 -16.36
C LEU A 306 4.84 -30.34 -17.33
N ILE A 307 4.80 -29.24 -18.08
CA ILE A 307 5.94 -28.66 -18.81
C ILE A 307 6.23 -27.31 -18.17
N ASP A 308 7.46 -27.13 -17.69
CA ASP A 308 8.00 -25.87 -17.16
C ASP A 308 8.01 -24.79 -18.25
N VAL A 309 7.33 -23.66 -18.01
CA VAL A 309 7.47 -22.44 -18.83
C VAL A 309 7.64 -21.26 -17.89
N GLY A 310 8.89 -20.88 -17.65
CA GLY A 310 9.22 -19.73 -16.80
C GLY A 310 8.55 -18.44 -17.27
N ILE A 311 7.75 -17.83 -16.40
CA ILE A 311 7.17 -16.52 -16.63
C ILE A 311 8.15 -15.43 -16.18
N ALA A 312 8.57 -14.63 -17.14
CA ALA A 312 9.10 -13.30 -16.89
C ALA A 312 7.93 -12.29 -16.94
N ALA A 313 7.51 -11.78 -15.78
CA ALA A 313 6.66 -10.60 -15.71
C ALA A 313 7.40 -9.51 -14.94
N ALA A 314 8.06 -8.63 -15.69
CA ALA A 314 8.56 -7.37 -15.18
C ALA A 314 7.41 -6.36 -15.11
N ALA A 315 7.07 -5.92 -13.91
CA ALA A 315 6.38 -4.66 -13.68
C ALA A 315 7.16 -3.85 -12.66
N THR A 316 8.03 -2.97 -13.14
CA THR A 316 8.69 -1.97 -12.30
C THR A 316 7.66 -0.95 -11.83
N VAL A 317 7.19 -1.08 -10.59
CA VAL A 317 6.55 0.03 -9.86
C VAL A 317 7.65 0.94 -9.30
N THR A 318 8.42 1.57 -10.18
CA THR A 318 9.29 2.70 -9.83
C THR A 318 8.51 3.98 -10.06
N GLY A 319 8.05 4.61 -8.98
CA GLY A 319 7.45 5.95 -9.05
C GLY A 319 6.36 6.26 -8.03
N ALA A 320 6.00 5.32 -7.13
CA ALA A 320 4.84 5.49 -6.28
C ALA A 320 5.10 6.33 -5.00
N ALA A 321 6.32 6.42 -4.48
CA ALA A 321 6.61 7.11 -3.21
C ALA A 321 6.21 8.60 -3.22
N ALA A 322 6.56 9.33 -4.30
CA ALA A 322 6.18 10.72 -4.48
C ALA A 322 4.70 10.88 -4.88
N LEU A 323 4.17 9.92 -5.65
CA LEU A 323 2.76 9.94 -6.06
C LEU A 323 1.81 9.60 -4.92
N PHE A 324 2.19 8.82 -3.90
CA PHE A 324 1.34 8.54 -2.74
C PHE A 324 1.28 9.72 -1.77
N TYR A 325 2.41 10.39 -1.48
CA TYR A 325 2.38 11.61 -0.66
C TYR A 325 1.67 12.77 -1.38
N LEU A 326 1.86 12.91 -2.70
CA LEU A 326 1.15 13.90 -3.51
C LEU A 326 -0.33 13.53 -3.71
N ALA A 327 -0.68 12.27 -4.03
CA ALA A 327 -2.07 11.82 -4.14
C ALA A 327 -2.81 11.93 -2.82
N TYR A 328 -2.14 11.68 -1.69
CA TYR A 328 -2.68 11.94 -0.36
C TYR A 328 -3.03 13.43 -0.16
N LYS A 329 -2.19 14.36 -0.65
CA LYS A 329 -2.53 15.80 -0.70
C LYS A 329 -3.62 16.17 -1.74
N PHE A 330 -3.80 15.40 -2.81
CA PHE A 330 -4.73 15.71 -3.90
C PHE A 330 -6.12 15.04 -3.78
N ILE A 331 -6.29 14.00 -2.97
CA ILE A 331 -7.62 13.35 -2.74
C ILE A 331 -8.56 14.24 -1.88
N LYS A 332 -8.07 15.34 -1.29
CA LYS A 332 -8.87 16.30 -0.51
C LYS A 332 -8.92 17.71 -1.11
N LYS A 333 -9.05 17.85 -2.43
CA LYS A 333 -9.43 19.13 -3.05
C LYS A 333 -10.82 19.11 -3.66
#